data_AF-A0A5S4TLX4-F1
#
_entry.id   AF-A0A5S4TLX4-F1
#
_cell.length_a   1.000
_cell.length_b   1.000
_cell.length_c   1.000
_cell.angle_alpha   90.00
_cell.angle_beta   90.00
_cell.angle_gamma   90.00
#
_symmetry.space_group_name_H-M   'P 1'
#
loop_
_entity.id
_entity.type
_entity.pdbx_description
1 polymer ?
#
loop_
_entity_poly.entity_id
_entity_poly.type
_entity_poly.pdbx_seq_one_letter_code
_entity_poly.pdbx_strand_id
1 'polypeptide(L)'
;MKTKSKRFLNLATLCLALLGTTLLMAHPVNAEGVPSDPQSVTQDSGQRDSSKDQQEGVEGSYWNNDEELRKRQEEAYQAGWDAGRLAGKDAEQPNVEIGNIPPSKKYDYTYFDGDYRDGYQGGHRQGWDEGHPVQATLIWLWGLVSELLGL
;
A
#
# COMPACT_ATOMS: atom_id res chain seq x y z
N MET A 1 -31.35 25.57 36.31
CA MET A 1 -30.09 24.80 36.52
C MET A 1 -29.63 24.22 35.19
N LYS A 2 -28.36 24.38 34.80
CA LYS A 2 -27.78 23.81 33.57
C LYS A 2 -26.52 23.03 33.97
N THR A 3 -26.53 21.71 33.82
CA THR A 3 -25.34 20.87 34.06
C THR A 3 -24.51 20.79 32.77
N LYS A 4 -23.34 21.44 32.79
CA LYS A 4 -22.34 21.31 31.72
C LYS A 4 -21.54 20.03 31.96
N SER A 5 -21.67 19.05 31.07
CA SER A 5 -20.82 17.85 31.06
C SER A 5 -19.39 18.23 30.61
N LYS A 6 -18.43 18.18 31.54
CA LYS A 6 -16.98 18.37 31.31
C LYS A 6 -16.25 17.04 31.04
N ARG A 7 -16.91 16.04 30.45
CA ARG A 7 -16.39 14.66 30.42
C ARG A 7 -15.64 14.25 29.15
N PHE A 8 -15.55 15.10 28.13
CA PHE A 8 -14.88 14.74 26.87
C PHE A 8 -13.39 15.12 26.81
N LEU A 9 -12.89 15.93 27.75
CA LEU A 9 -11.50 16.39 27.75
C LEU A 9 -10.58 15.44 28.52
N ASN A 10 -10.61 14.16 28.22
CA ASN A 10 -9.61 13.23 28.74
C ASN A 10 -9.46 11.94 27.91
N LEU A 11 -10.02 11.85 26.70
CA LEU A 11 -9.88 10.62 25.91
C LEU A 11 -8.42 10.43 25.45
N ALA A 12 -7.79 11.48 24.94
CA ALA A 12 -6.40 11.42 24.47
C ALA A 12 -5.41 11.08 25.59
N THR A 13 -5.57 11.70 26.75
CA THR A 13 -4.79 11.42 27.97
C THR A 13 -5.10 10.05 28.55
N LEU A 14 -6.34 9.57 28.46
CA LEU A 14 -6.72 8.23 28.88
C LEU A 14 -6.13 7.16 27.95
N CYS A 15 -6.10 7.39 26.63
CA CYS A 15 -5.41 6.54 25.66
C CYS A 15 -3.90 6.51 25.90
N LEU A 16 -3.26 7.68 26.12
CA LEU A 16 -1.84 7.77 26.45
C LEU A 16 -1.50 7.07 27.77
N ALA A 17 -2.36 7.20 28.78
CA ALA A 17 -2.18 6.53 30.06
C ALA A 17 -2.31 5.01 29.92
N LEU A 18 -3.33 4.53 29.20
CA LEU A 18 -3.52 3.10 28.91
C LEU A 18 -2.34 2.50 28.14
N LEU A 19 -1.87 3.17 27.08
CA LEU A 19 -0.70 2.73 26.30
C LEU A 19 0.60 2.76 27.12
N GLY A 20 0.79 3.78 27.96
CA GLY A 20 1.95 3.87 28.85
C GLY A 20 2.01 2.70 29.85
N THR A 21 0.87 2.31 30.43
CA THR A 21 0.80 1.16 31.32
C THR A 21 1.03 -0.18 30.62
N THR A 22 0.57 -0.37 29.38
CA THR A 22 0.82 -1.60 28.62
C THR A 22 2.28 -1.72 28.20
N LEU A 23 2.95 -0.62 27.86
CA LEU A 23 4.38 -0.60 27.54
C LEU A 23 5.26 -0.96 28.74
N LEU A 24 4.87 -0.54 29.95
CA LEU A 24 5.61 -0.86 31.19
C LEU A 24 5.37 -2.30 31.69
N MET A 25 4.24 -2.91 31.34
CA MET A 25 3.89 -4.29 31.72
C MET A 25 4.33 -5.32 30.68
N ALA A 26 4.74 -4.89 29.48
CA ALA A 26 5.41 -5.74 28.51
C ALA A 26 6.83 -6.06 29.00
N HIS A 27 6.94 -7.12 29.80
CA HIS A 27 8.21 -7.69 30.21
C HIS A 27 9.10 -7.97 28.99
N PRO A 28 10.41 -7.66 29.02
CA PRO A 28 11.32 -7.99 27.94
C PRO A 28 11.46 -9.52 27.83
N VAL A 29 11.13 -10.07 26.66
CA VAL A 29 11.39 -11.48 26.35
C VAL A 29 12.91 -11.68 26.30
N ASN A 30 13.39 -12.56 27.17
CA ASN A 30 14.79 -12.96 27.25
C ASN A 30 15.27 -13.49 25.89
N ALA A 31 16.31 -12.88 25.35
CA ALA A 31 17.07 -13.42 24.24
C ALA A 31 18.10 -14.42 24.80
N GLU A 32 17.81 -15.71 24.68
CA GLU A 32 18.79 -16.78 24.91
C GLU A 32 18.80 -17.67 23.66
N GLY A 33 19.94 -17.69 22.98
CA GLY A 33 20.10 -18.29 21.66
C GLY A 33 20.30 -19.79 21.70
N VAL A 34 20.30 -20.40 20.50
CA VAL A 34 21.30 -21.37 20.01
C VAL A 34 20.96 -21.72 18.54
N PRO A 35 21.97 -21.85 17.65
CA PRO A 35 21.79 -21.99 16.20
C PRO A 35 21.62 -23.45 15.77
N SER A 36 20.78 -23.69 14.77
CA SER A 36 20.73 -24.96 14.00
C SER A 36 20.12 -24.74 12.60
N ASP A 37 20.99 -24.64 11.60
CA ASP A 37 20.75 -25.19 10.25
C ASP A 37 21.58 -26.51 10.17
N PRO A 38 21.39 -27.47 9.24
CA PRO A 38 20.52 -27.49 8.05
C PRO A 38 19.77 -28.83 7.81
N GLN A 39 18.74 -28.84 6.94
CA GLN A 39 18.55 -29.78 5.80
C GLN A 39 17.09 -29.94 5.32
N SER A 40 16.92 -29.58 4.04
CA SER A 40 16.11 -30.19 2.97
C SER A 40 15.18 -31.39 3.28
N VAL A 41 13.90 -31.27 2.91
CA VAL A 41 13.15 -32.32 2.19
C VAL A 41 12.19 -31.68 1.18
N THR A 42 12.35 -32.09 -0.09
CA THR A 42 11.49 -31.85 -1.25
C THR A 42 10.28 -32.80 -1.25
N GLN A 43 9.08 -32.30 -1.56
CA GLN A 43 7.95 -32.98 -2.26
C GLN A 43 6.80 -31.97 -2.36
N ASP A 44 6.58 -31.29 -3.49
CA ASP A 44 5.93 -31.73 -4.74
C ASP A 44 4.43 -32.09 -4.62
N SER A 45 3.69 -31.62 -5.62
CA SER A 45 2.28 -31.83 -5.99
C SER A 45 1.18 -31.03 -5.27
N GLY A 46 0.71 -29.98 -5.97
CA GLY A 46 -0.46 -29.18 -5.61
C GLY A 46 -0.88 -28.24 -6.74
N GLN A 47 -0.99 -28.80 -7.95
CA GLN A 47 -1.47 -28.23 -9.20
C GLN A 47 -2.67 -27.27 -9.01
N ARG A 48 -2.51 -26.00 -9.37
CA ARG A 48 -3.63 -25.10 -9.74
C ARG A 48 -3.26 -24.39 -11.03
N ASP A 49 -3.92 -24.84 -12.09
CA ASP A 49 -3.92 -24.28 -13.42
C ASP A 49 -4.13 -22.77 -13.37
N SER A 50 -3.08 -22.01 -13.69
CA SER A 50 -3.21 -20.61 -14.07
C SER A 50 -3.53 -20.63 -15.56
N SER A 51 -4.82 -20.56 -15.88
CA SER A 51 -5.33 -20.40 -17.24
C SER A 51 -4.65 -19.21 -17.90
N LYS A 52 -3.77 -19.55 -18.83
CA LYS A 52 -2.97 -18.67 -19.67
C LYS A 52 -3.75 -18.49 -20.97
N ASP A 53 -4.76 -17.63 -20.94
CA ASP A 53 -5.57 -17.21 -22.10
C ASP A 53 -5.91 -15.73 -21.82
N GLN A 54 -5.53 -14.70 -22.57
CA GLN A 54 -5.33 -14.58 -24.01
C GLN A 54 -4.22 -13.56 -24.27
N GLN A 55 -3.14 -14.03 -24.89
CA GLN A 55 -2.13 -13.20 -25.52
C GLN A 55 -2.55 -13.03 -26.98
N GLU A 56 -3.36 -12.02 -27.30
CA GLU A 56 -3.57 -11.64 -28.69
C GLU A 56 -4.00 -10.18 -28.81
N GLY A 57 -3.12 -9.39 -29.41
CA GLY A 57 -3.40 -8.04 -29.89
C GLY A 57 -2.78 -6.92 -29.07
N VAL A 58 -1.50 -6.62 -29.30
CA VAL A 58 -1.07 -5.32 -29.88
C VAL A 58 0.28 -5.54 -30.57
N GLU A 59 0.28 -5.20 -31.85
CA GLU A 59 1.39 -5.03 -32.78
C GLU A 59 2.70 -4.59 -32.11
N GLY A 60 3.63 -5.54 -31.93
CA GLY A 60 4.98 -5.31 -31.45
C GLY A 60 5.80 -4.54 -32.48
N SER A 61 5.61 -3.23 -32.55
CA SER A 61 6.57 -2.34 -33.20
C SER A 61 7.87 -2.40 -32.42
N TYR A 62 8.89 -3.06 -32.99
CA TYR A 62 10.24 -3.18 -32.46
C TYR A 62 10.80 -1.82 -32.02
N TRP A 63 10.73 -1.54 -30.71
CA TRP A 63 11.43 -0.41 -30.10
C TRP A 63 12.93 -0.75 -30.12
N ASN A 64 13.67 -0.11 -31.01
CA ASN A 64 15.10 -0.43 -31.23
C ASN A 64 16.03 0.18 -30.15
N ASN A 65 15.49 0.86 -29.13
CA ASN A 65 16.26 1.55 -28.08
C ASN A 65 15.62 1.32 -26.70
N ASP A 66 16.30 0.56 -25.84
CA ASP A 66 15.86 0.29 -24.45
C ASP A 66 15.61 1.58 -23.65
N GLU A 67 16.37 2.64 -23.94
CA GLU A 67 16.26 3.94 -23.29
C GLU A 67 14.93 4.64 -23.60
N GLU A 68 14.46 4.60 -24.86
CA GLU A 68 13.18 5.20 -25.22
C GLU A 68 12.00 4.45 -24.60
N LEU A 69 12.14 3.13 -24.47
CA LEU A 69 11.14 2.29 -23.80
C LEU A 69 11.04 2.65 -22.31
N ARG A 70 12.19 2.70 -21.60
CA ARG A 70 12.25 3.14 -20.20
C ARG A 70 11.63 4.53 -20.01
N LYS A 71 11.95 5.47 -20.91
CA LYS A 71 11.39 6.82 -20.83
C LYS A 71 9.87 6.83 -20.97
N ARG A 72 9.31 6.09 -21.92
CA ARG A 72 7.84 5.99 -22.06
C ARG A 72 7.19 5.30 -20.87
N GLN A 73 7.86 4.29 -20.32
CA GLN A 73 7.42 3.60 -19.11
C GLN A 73 7.32 4.58 -17.93
N GLU A 74 8.36 5.38 -17.72
CA GLU A 74 8.39 6.40 -16.68
C GLU A 74 7.35 7.51 -16.94
N GLU A 75 7.16 7.95 -18.18
CA GLU A 75 6.11 8.91 -18.54
C GLU A 75 4.70 8.36 -18.27
N ALA A 76 4.47 7.07 -18.46
CA ALA A 76 3.19 6.42 -18.16
C ALA A 76 2.97 6.34 -16.65
N TYR A 77 3.98 5.88 -15.92
CA TYR A 77 3.97 5.82 -14.46
C TYR A 77 3.71 7.19 -13.83
N GLN A 78 4.44 8.22 -14.26
CA GLN A 78 4.28 9.59 -13.72
C GLN A 78 2.90 10.16 -14.04
N ALA A 79 2.38 9.94 -15.24
CA ALA A 79 1.02 10.36 -15.58
C ALA A 79 -0.03 9.66 -14.70
N GLY A 80 0.17 8.37 -14.43
CA GLY A 80 -0.62 7.61 -13.46
C GLY A 80 -0.54 8.22 -12.08
N TRP A 81 0.67 8.46 -11.60
CA TRP A 81 0.96 9.03 -10.28
C TRP A 81 0.26 10.36 -10.06
N ASP A 82 0.37 11.29 -11.00
CA ASP A 82 -0.28 12.60 -10.89
C ASP A 82 -1.81 12.50 -10.91
N ALA A 83 -2.37 11.65 -11.80
CA ALA A 83 -3.81 11.44 -11.88
C ALA A 83 -4.35 10.78 -10.60
N GLY A 84 -3.68 9.74 -10.11
CA GLY A 84 -4.00 9.05 -8.88
C GLY A 84 -3.92 9.99 -7.69
N ARG A 85 -2.85 10.77 -7.56
CA ARG A 85 -2.67 11.73 -6.46
C ARG A 85 -3.74 12.79 -6.41
N LEU A 86 -4.21 13.27 -7.55
CA LEU A 86 -5.35 14.18 -7.58
C LEU A 86 -6.64 13.49 -7.12
N ALA A 87 -6.91 12.27 -7.60
CA ALA A 87 -8.11 11.52 -7.25
C ALA A 87 -8.13 11.09 -5.77
N GLY A 88 -6.98 10.75 -5.20
CA GLY A 88 -6.86 10.25 -3.84
C GLY A 88 -7.15 11.30 -2.76
N LYS A 89 -6.96 12.59 -3.05
CA LYS A 89 -7.11 13.68 -2.05
C LYS A 89 -8.43 13.67 -1.30
N ASP A 90 -9.52 13.44 -2.03
CA ASP A 90 -10.86 13.43 -1.48
C ASP A 90 -11.45 12.00 -1.47
N ALA A 91 -10.62 10.97 -1.68
CA ALA A 91 -11.07 9.60 -1.70
C ALA A 91 -11.41 9.11 -0.28
N GLU A 92 -12.43 8.27 -0.15
CA GLU A 92 -12.85 7.72 1.15
C GLU A 92 -11.89 6.65 1.66
N GLN A 93 -11.19 5.97 0.75
CA GLN A 93 -10.29 4.86 1.05
C GLN A 93 -8.87 5.16 0.59
N PRO A 94 -7.86 4.66 1.32
CA PRO A 94 -6.47 4.91 0.98
C PRO A 94 -6.01 4.19 -0.29
N ASN A 95 -6.55 3.00 -0.53
CA ASN A 95 -6.15 2.13 -1.62
C ASN A 95 -7.26 2.06 -2.66
N VAL A 96 -6.88 1.93 -3.93
CA VAL A 96 -7.80 1.73 -5.05
C VAL A 96 -7.48 0.40 -5.71
N GLU A 97 -8.50 -0.42 -5.96
CA GLU A 97 -8.33 -1.67 -6.70
C GLU A 97 -7.98 -1.38 -8.16
N ILE A 98 -7.06 -2.15 -8.73
CA ILE A 98 -6.62 -1.98 -10.12
C ILE A 98 -7.82 -1.94 -11.07
N GLY A 99 -8.80 -2.83 -10.91
CA GLY A 99 -9.99 -2.88 -11.76
C GLY A 99 -10.84 -1.59 -11.76
N ASN A 100 -10.75 -0.77 -10.71
CA ASN A 100 -11.51 0.46 -10.56
C ASN A 100 -10.74 1.71 -11.03
N ILE A 101 -9.49 1.56 -11.47
CA ILE A 101 -8.68 2.66 -11.98
C ILE A 101 -9.24 3.11 -13.34
N PRO A 102 -9.55 4.41 -13.52
CA PRO A 102 -10.04 4.92 -14.79
C PRO A 102 -8.97 4.77 -15.87
N PRO A 103 -9.34 4.30 -17.08
CA PRO A 103 -8.40 4.15 -18.18
C PRO A 103 -7.83 5.51 -18.61
N SER A 104 -6.56 5.53 -19.01
CA SER A 104 -5.91 6.72 -19.56
C SER A 104 -6.17 6.83 -21.06
N LYS A 105 -6.65 7.97 -21.55
CA LYS A 105 -6.78 8.20 -23.02
C LYS A 105 -5.49 7.96 -23.81
N LYS A 106 -4.31 8.11 -23.18
CA LYS A 106 -3.00 7.96 -23.82
C LYS A 106 -2.46 6.52 -23.71
N TYR A 107 -2.80 5.80 -22.64
CA TYR A 107 -2.17 4.52 -22.31
C TYR A 107 -3.13 3.33 -22.25
N ASP A 108 -4.45 3.55 -22.35
CA ASP A 108 -5.46 2.49 -22.33
C ASP A 108 -5.23 1.48 -23.47
N TYR A 109 -5.23 0.20 -23.12
CA TYR A 109 -4.89 -0.93 -24.00
C TYR A 109 -3.51 -0.83 -24.68
N THR A 110 -2.59 -0.01 -24.16
CA THR A 110 -1.19 0.03 -24.64
C THR A 110 -0.28 -0.85 -23.79
N TYR A 111 0.93 -1.11 -24.29
CA TYR A 111 1.99 -1.78 -23.52
C TYR A 111 2.26 -1.12 -22.15
N PHE A 112 1.98 0.18 -22.01
CA PHE A 112 2.25 0.97 -20.80
C PHE A 112 1.02 1.16 -19.90
N ASP A 113 -0.12 0.49 -20.17
CA ASP A 113 -1.31 0.59 -19.32
C ASP A 113 -1.03 0.12 -17.89
N GLY A 114 -0.23 -0.95 -17.75
CA GLY A 114 0.23 -1.45 -16.46
C GLY A 114 1.01 -0.40 -15.67
N ASP A 115 2.00 0.24 -16.30
CA ASP A 115 2.81 1.27 -15.65
C ASP A 115 1.98 2.48 -15.21
N TYR A 116 1.03 2.89 -16.05
CA TYR A 116 0.07 3.93 -15.69
C TYR A 116 -0.78 3.53 -14.48
N ARG A 117 -1.32 2.31 -14.46
CA ARG A 117 -2.15 1.81 -13.35
C ARG A 117 -1.35 1.70 -12.05
N ASP A 118 -0.12 1.20 -12.10
CA ASP A 118 0.78 1.12 -10.95
C ASP A 118 1.09 2.51 -10.39
N GLY A 119 1.42 3.46 -11.27
CA GLY A 119 1.60 4.86 -10.91
C GLY A 119 0.35 5.44 -10.25
N TYR A 120 -0.83 5.17 -10.83
CA TYR A 120 -2.10 5.64 -10.29
C TYR A 120 -2.38 5.14 -8.88
N GLN A 121 -2.14 3.85 -8.58
CA GLN A 121 -2.33 3.34 -7.23
C GLN A 121 -1.44 4.04 -6.20
N GLY A 122 -0.15 4.16 -6.52
CA GLY A 122 0.80 4.83 -5.63
C GLY A 122 0.45 6.30 -5.42
N GLY A 123 0.15 7.00 -6.52
CA GLY A 123 -0.30 8.39 -6.48
C GLY A 123 -1.57 8.54 -5.64
N HIS A 124 -2.56 7.66 -5.84
CA HIS A 124 -3.82 7.67 -5.09
C HIS A 124 -3.60 7.57 -3.58
N ARG A 125 -2.75 6.62 -3.14
CA ARG A 125 -2.40 6.49 -1.73
C ARG A 125 -1.75 7.76 -1.19
N GLN A 126 -0.80 8.32 -1.93
CA GLN A 126 -0.13 9.57 -1.56
C GLN A 126 -1.11 10.75 -1.46
N GLY A 127 -2.01 10.89 -2.44
CA GLY A 127 -3.04 11.93 -2.43
C GLY A 127 -3.98 11.79 -1.24
N TRP A 128 -4.39 10.56 -0.92
CA TRP A 128 -5.22 10.28 0.24
C TRP A 128 -4.52 10.66 1.54
N ASP A 129 -3.23 10.31 1.70
CA ASP A 129 -2.47 10.67 2.89
C ASP A 129 -2.34 12.19 3.06
N GLU A 130 -2.20 12.94 1.96
CA GLU A 130 -2.20 14.41 1.95
C GLU A 130 -3.56 15.00 2.37
N GLY A 131 -4.67 14.40 1.93
CA GLY A 131 -6.03 14.83 2.27
C GLY A 131 -6.49 14.40 3.67
N HIS A 132 -5.91 13.34 4.21
CA HIS A 132 -6.34 12.69 5.45
C HIS A 132 -5.21 12.59 6.49
N PRO A 133 -4.54 13.70 6.87
CA PRO A 133 -3.30 13.65 7.66
C PRO A 133 -3.47 12.95 9.02
N VAL A 134 -4.61 13.12 9.69
CA VAL A 134 -4.88 12.43 10.96
C VAL A 134 -5.07 10.93 10.73
N GLN A 135 -5.88 10.52 9.75
CA GLN A 135 -6.11 9.09 9.51
C GLN A 135 -4.85 8.39 8.98
N ALA A 136 -4.10 9.06 8.10
CA ALA A 136 -2.82 8.59 7.59
C ALA A 136 -1.80 8.34 8.71
N THR A 137 -1.67 9.28 9.66
CA THR A 137 -0.78 9.10 10.81
C THR A 137 -1.23 7.97 11.74
N LEU A 138 -2.54 7.76 11.93
CA LEU A 138 -3.05 6.62 12.68
C LEU A 138 -2.75 5.28 11.99
N ILE A 139 -2.94 5.19 10.68
CA ILE A 139 -2.64 3.97 9.90
C ILE A 139 -1.14 3.67 9.97
N TRP A 140 -0.29 4.68 9.78
CA TRP A 140 1.15 4.55 9.90
C TRP A 140 1.58 4.10 11.30
N LEU A 141 1.04 4.73 12.35
CA LEU A 141 1.34 4.37 13.73
C LEU A 141 0.89 2.94 14.04
N TRP A 142 -0.28 2.54 13.55
CA TRP A 142 -0.77 1.18 13.69
C TRP A 142 0.18 0.18 13.02
N GLY A 143 0.66 0.47 11.81
CA GLY A 143 1.66 -0.35 11.12
C GLY A 143 2.93 -0.54 11.96
N LEU A 144 3.48 0.53 12.53
CA LEU A 144 4.64 0.44 13.41
C LEU A 144 4.40 -0.43 14.65
N VAL A 145 3.22 -0.29 15.27
CA VAL A 145 2.85 -1.08 16.45
C VAL A 145 2.68 -2.56 16.07
N SER A 146 2.06 -2.85 14.92
CA SER A 146 1.92 -4.20 14.40
C SER A 146 3.27 -4.85 14.14
N GLU A 147 4.19 -4.16 13.47
CA GLU A 147 5.55 -4.66 13.23
C GLU A 147 6.29 -4.93 14.54
N LEU A 148 6.19 -4.03 15.52
CA LEU A 148 6.82 -4.21 16.83
C LEU A 148 6.25 -5.41 17.60
N LEU A 149 4.95 -5.66 17.48
CA LEU A 149 4.25 -6.75 18.17
C LEU A 149 4.25 -8.06 17.38
N GLY A 150 4.75 -8.07 16.14
CA GLY A 150 4.70 -9.22 15.24
C GLY A 150 3.28 -9.62 14.84
N LEU A 151 2.37 -8.64 14.73
CA LEU A 151 0.97 -8.82 14.30
C LEU A 151 0.81 -8.77 12.79
#